data_AF-A0A8T2EFA7-F1
#
_entry.id   AF-A0A8T2EFA7-F1
#
_cell.length_a   1.000
_cell.length_b   1.000
_cell.length_c   1.000
_cell.angle_alpha   90.00
_cell.angle_beta   90.00
_cell.angle_gamma   90.00
#
_symmetry.space_group_name_H-M   'P 1'
#
loop_
_entity.id
_entity.type
_entity.pdbx_description
1 polymer ?
#
loop_
_entity_poly.entity_id
_entity_poly.type
_entity_poly.pdbx_seq_one_letter_code
_entity_poly.pdbx_strand_id
1 'polypeptide(L)'
;MREETVSWKYFKRDVVPFTAMIAIECTTVGSSILYKAATLRGFSFYVFVFYAYVGATLVLLLLSLIFGRSRSLPTAKSSLFFKIFLLALLGLTSRVAGCKGIEYSSPTLSSAISNLTPAFTFILAIFFRMEQVMLRSSATQAKIIGTIVSISGALVIVLYKGPKLLVAASFTSFESSWIIGGLLLGLQFLLLSVWFILQTHIMEIYPEEIAVVFCYNLCATLISGTVCLLVEKDLNSWQLKPGFSLASVIYSLSTHGVSM
;
A
#
# COMPACT_ATOMS: atom_id res chain seq x y z
N MET A 1 4.08 7.64 40.20
CA MET A 1 5.34 7.34 39.48
C MET A 1 5.43 5.92 38.90
N ARG A 2 5.47 4.81 39.67
CA ARG A 2 5.61 3.46 39.06
C ARG A 2 4.38 3.03 38.23
N GLU A 3 3.17 3.32 38.69
CA GLU A 3 1.93 3.02 37.94
C GLU A 3 1.78 3.88 36.67
N GLU A 4 2.14 5.16 36.72
CA GLU A 4 2.13 6.04 35.54
C GLU A 4 3.09 5.56 34.45
N THR A 5 4.29 5.07 34.83
CA THR A 5 5.23 4.51 33.86
C THR A 5 4.74 3.21 33.22
N VAL A 6 3.91 2.44 33.94
CA VAL A 6 3.31 1.19 33.45
C VAL A 6 2.15 1.51 32.51
N SER A 7 1.22 2.39 32.92
CA SER A 7 0.11 2.86 32.08
C SER A 7 0.60 3.55 30.81
N TRP A 8 1.66 4.35 30.88
CA TRP A 8 2.29 4.99 29.72
C TRP A 8 2.91 3.96 28.77
N LYS A 9 3.50 2.89 29.30
CA LYS A 9 4.08 1.81 28.50
C LYS A 9 3.00 0.97 27.81
N TYR A 10 1.89 0.68 28.49
CA TYR A 10 0.72 0.04 27.88
C TYR A 10 0.10 0.90 26.79
N PHE A 11 -0.10 2.19 27.05
CA PHE A 11 -0.62 3.14 26.06
C PHE A 11 0.25 3.18 24.80
N LYS A 12 1.58 3.31 24.95
CA LYS A 12 2.52 3.30 23.83
C LYS A 12 2.59 1.97 23.08
N ARG A 13 2.45 0.84 23.77
CA ARG A 13 2.63 -0.49 23.17
C ARG A 13 1.38 -0.98 22.45
N ASP A 14 0.21 -0.69 23.00
CA ASP A 14 -1.03 -1.35 22.55
C ASP A 14 -2.01 -0.34 21.91
N VAL A 15 -2.13 0.89 22.43
CA VAL A 15 -3.08 1.90 21.90
C VAL A 15 -2.51 2.63 20.69
N VAL A 16 -1.25 3.09 20.75
CA VAL A 16 -0.63 3.87 19.66
C VAL A 16 -0.61 3.10 18.34
N PRO A 17 -0.17 1.82 18.26
CA PRO A 17 -0.18 1.08 17.00
C PRO A 17 -1.60 0.82 16.48
N PHE A 18 -2.56 0.59 17.37
CA PHE A 18 -3.96 0.38 16.99
C PHE A 18 -4.59 1.65 16.41
N THR A 19 -4.38 2.80 17.05
CA THR A 19 -4.84 4.09 16.53
C THR A 19 -4.15 4.45 15.21
N ALA A 20 -2.85 4.20 15.09
CA ALA A 20 -2.10 4.39 13.84
C ALA A 20 -2.66 3.50 12.71
N MET A 21 -2.95 2.23 12.99
CA MET A 21 -3.55 1.32 12.02
C MET A 21 -4.90 1.83 11.51
N ILE A 22 -5.79 2.27 12.42
CA ILE A 22 -7.09 2.84 12.02
C ILE A 22 -6.88 4.09 11.16
N ALA A 23 -5.98 4.98 11.54
CA ALA A 23 -5.69 6.20 10.78
C ALA A 23 -5.16 5.88 9.37
N ILE A 24 -4.25 4.91 9.24
CA ILE A 24 -3.71 4.45 7.96
C ILE A 24 -4.80 3.86 7.09
N GLU A 25 -5.66 2.99 7.63
CA GLU A 25 -6.77 2.39 6.89
C GLU A 25 -7.80 3.45 6.43
N CYS A 26 -8.21 4.35 7.32
CA CYS A 26 -9.11 5.46 6.98
C CYS A 26 -8.53 6.34 5.86
N THR A 27 -7.23 6.64 5.94
CA THR A 27 -6.53 7.42 4.92
C THR A 27 -6.46 6.67 3.59
N THR A 28 -6.18 5.36 3.63
CA THR A 28 -6.07 4.50 2.44
C THR A 28 -7.40 4.36 1.72
N VAL A 29 -8.49 4.09 2.46
CA VAL A 29 -9.84 4.00 1.91
C VAL A 29 -10.31 5.36 1.40
N GLY A 30 -10.12 6.43 2.17
CA GLY A 30 -10.45 7.80 1.76
C GLY A 30 -9.75 8.21 0.47
N SER A 31 -8.45 7.94 0.38
CA SER A 31 -7.66 8.19 -0.82
C SER A 31 -8.18 7.40 -2.03
N SER A 32 -8.57 6.13 -1.84
CA SER A 32 -9.10 5.28 -2.91
C SER A 32 -10.45 5.77 -3.44
N ILE A 33 -11.31 6.28 -2.55
CA ILE A 33 -12.60 6.90 -2.93
C ILE A 33 -12.37 8.20 -3.70
N LEU A 34 -11.52 9.09 -3.19
CA LEU A 34 -11.19 10.35 -3.85
C LEU A 34 -10.52 10.12 -5.21
N TYR A 35 -9.63 9.13 -5.29
CA TYR A 35 -9.00 8.71 -6.55
C TYR A 35 -10.04 8.24 -7.56
N LYS A 36 -10.95 7.33 -7.19
CA LYS A 36 -12.03 6.87 -8.08
C LYS A 36 -12.92 8.04 -8.54
N ALA A 37 -13.25 8.97 -7.63
CA ALA A 37 -14.04 10.16 -7.98
C ALA A 37 -13.29 11.07 -8.97
N ALA A 38 -11.97 11.19 -8.83
CA ALA A 38 -11.14 11.97 -9.74
C ALA A 38 -11.00 11.30 -11.12
N THR A 39 -10.82 9.98 -11.19
CA THR A 39 -10.72 9.25 -12.48
C THR A 39 -12.02 9.35 -13.28
N LEU A 40 -13.18 9.34 -12.62
CA LEU A 40 -14.48 9.56 -13.28
C LEU A 40 -14.60 10.94 -13.93
N ARG A 41 -13.75 11.91 -13.53
CA ARG A 41 -13.65 13.25 -14.13
C ARG A 41 -12.47 13.40 -15.09
N GLY A 42 -11.88 12.28 -15.52
CA GLY A 42 -10.76 12.26 -16.48
C GLY A 42 -9.39 12.55 -15.86
N PHE A 43 -9.23 12.42 -14.53
CA PHE A 43 -7.91 12.57 -13.91
C PHE A 43 -7.01 11.38 -14.23
N SER A 44 -5.83 11.65 -14.79
CA SER A 44 -4.88 10.59 -15.15
C SER A 44 -4.25 9.94 -13.93
N PHE A 45 -4.21 8.61 -13.97
CA PHE A 45 -3.51 7.76 -13.01
C PHE A 45 -2.03 8.08 -12.89
N TYR A 46 -1.33 8.26 -14.03
CA TYR A 46 0.12 8.45 -14.04
C TYR A 46 0.50 9.76 -13.35
N VAL A 47 -0.30 10.80 -13.60
CA VAL A 47 -0.17 12.12 -12.99
C VAL A 47 -0.46 12.06 -11.49
N PHE A 48 -1.51 11.34 -11.08
CA PHE A 48 -1.82 11.10 -9.66
C PHE A 48 -0.64 10.45 -8.92
N VAL A 49 -0.11 9.34 -9.46
CA VAL A 49 0.99 8.60 -8.82
C VAL A 49 2.26 9.44 -8.74
N PHE A 50 2.59 10.16 -9.82
CA PHE A 50 3.74 11.05 -9.82
C PHE A 50 3.63 12.13 -8.74
N TYR A 51 2.51 12.87 -8.69
CA TYR A 51 2.33 13.92 -7.68
C TYR A 51 2.30 13.37 -6.25
N ALA A 52 1.72 12.19 -6.02
CA ALA A 52 1.73 11.54 -4.71
C ALA A 52 3.16 11.24 -4.24
N TYR A 53 4.00 10.66 -5.10
CA TYR A 53 5.40 10.37 -4.77
C TYR A 53 6.26 11.64 -4.63
N VAL A 54 6.05 12.66 -5.48
CA VAL A 54 6.73 13.96 -5.34
C VAL A 54 6.43 14.57 -3.99
N GLY A 55 5.14 14.67 -3.62
CA GLY A 55 4.77 15.28 -2.35
C GLY A 55 5.28 14.46 -1.15
N ALA A 56 5.22 13.13 -1.21
CA ALA A 56 5.78 12.28 -0.16
C ALA A 56 7.29 12.49 0.00
N THR A 57 8.02 12.54 -1.11
CA THR A 57 9.48 12.81 -1.12
C THR A 57 9.79 14.18 -0.52
N LEU A 58 9.02 15.22 -0.84
CA LEU A 58 9.21 16.57 -0.29
C LEU A 58 8.93 16.62 1.23
N VAL A 59 7.86 15.97 1.69
CA VAL A 59 7.54 15.88 3.13
C VAL A 59 8.64 15.13 3.88
N LEU A 60 9.10 14.01 3.34
CA LEU A 60 10.18 13.21 3.92
C LEU A 60 11.52 13.94 3.88
N LEU A 61 11.78 14.73 2.83
CA LEU A 61 12.96 15.59 2.75
C LEU A 61 12.94 16.62 3.88
N LEU A 62 11.81 17.31 4.08
CA LEU A 62 11.65 18.26 5.20
C LEU A 62 11.85 17.58 6.54
N LEU A 63 11.25 16.40 6.73
CA LEU A 63 11.42 15.59 7.94
C LEU A 63 12.88 15.21 8.15
N SER A 64 13.57 14.77 7.09
CA SER A 64 14.99 14.42 7.12
C SER A 64 15.87 15.64 7.44
N LEU A 65 15.52 16.84 6.97
CA LEU A 65 16.28 18.06 7.30
C LEU A 65 16.09 18.49 8.77
N ILE A 66 14.88 18.33 9.33
CA ILE A 66 14.57 18.71 10.72
C ILE A 66 15.14 17.67 11.70
N PHE A 67 14.98 16.38 11.41
CA PHE A 67 15.35 15.28 12.31
C PHE A 67 16.72 14.65 12.01
N GLY A 68 17.31 14.90 10.83
CA GLY A 68 18.51 14.21 10.33
C GLY A 68 19.84 14.67 10.90
N ARG A 69 19.85 15.31 12.06
CA ARG A 69 21.09 15.71 12.74
C ARG A 69 21.39 14.69 13.83
N SER A 70 22.34 13.77 13.57
CA SER A 70 23.10 12.96 14.55
C SER A 70 22.92 11.43 14.55
N ARG A 71 23.18 10.77 13.41
CA ARG A 71 23.70 9.40 13.45
C ARG A 71 24.72 9.20 12.34
N SER A 72 25.84 8.52 12.63
CA SER A 72 26.74 8.07 11.58
C SER A 72 25.99 7.05 10.73
N LEU A 73 25.52 7.47 9.55
CA LEU A 73 24.86 6.56 8.62
C LEU A 73 25.82 5.40 8.30
N PRO A 74 25.36 4.13 8.38
CA PRO A 74 26.12 3.02 7.81
C PRO A 74 26.45 3.36 6.36
N THR A 75 27.71 3.20 5.94
CA THR A 75 28.11 3.52 4.56
C THR A 75 27.21 2.79 3.58
N ALA A 76 26.43 3.55 2.79
CA ALA A 76 25.49 3.00 1.83
C ALA A 76 26.26 2.20 0.78
N LYS A 77 26.19 0.86 0.88
CA LYS A 77 26.76 -0.03 -0.14
C LYS A 77 25.85 0.03 -1.37
N SER A 78 26.44 0.01 -2.57
CA SER A 78 25.70 -0.01 -3.84
C SER A 78 24.60 -1.10 -3.89
N SER A 79 24.84 -2.25 -3.25
CA SER A 79 23.85 -3.33 -3.10
C SER A 79 22.56 -2.91 -2.37
N LEU A 80 22.64 -2.03 -1.36
CA LEU A 80 21.47 -1.55 -0.62
C LEU A 80 20.62 -0.62 -1.50
N PHE A 81 21.26 0.28 -2.24
CA PHE A 81 20.57 1.15 -3.18
C PHE A 81 19.81 0.34 -4.25
N PHE A 82 20.45 -0.70 -4.80
CA PHE A 82 19.79 -1.59 -5.75
C PHE A 82 18.56 -2.31 -5.16
N LYS A 83 18.65 -2.78 -3.90
CA LYS A 83 17.50 -3.38 -3.19
C LYS A 83 16.36 -2.37 -3.02
N ILE A 84 16.66 -1.13 -2.63
CA ILE A 84 15.67 -0.06 -2.49
C ILE A 84 15.05 0.31 -3.85
N PHE A 85 15.85 0.33 -4.91
CA PHE A 85 15.35 0.58 -6.26
C PHE A 85 14.39 -0.53 -6.74
N LEU A 86 14.74 -1.80 -6.52
CA LEU A 86 13.83 -2.91 -6.81
C LEU A 86 12.55 -2.84 -5.97
N LEU A 87 12.67 -2.45 -4.70
CA LEU A 87 11.52 -2.22 -3.82
C LEU A 87 10.62 -1.10 -4.38
N ALA A 88 11.19 -0.01 -4.89
CA ALA A 88 10.47 1.08 -5.54
C ALA A 88 9.76 0.62 -6.82
N LEU A 89 10.41 -0.19 -7.66
CA LEU A 89 9.80 -0.76 -8.86
C LEU A 89 8.61 -1.67 -8.53
N LEU A 90 8.77 -2.53 -7.52
CA LEU A 90 7.71 -3.40 -7.04
C LEU A 90 6.52 -2.61 -6.49
N GLY A 91 6.81 -1.57 -5.69
CA GLY A 91 5.80 -0.67 -5.14
C GLY A 91 5.06 0.12 -6.23
N LEU A 92 5.75 0.61 -7.25
CA LEU A 92 5.10 1.26 -8.38
C LEU A 92 4.19 0.29 -9.14
N THR A 93 4.66 -0.93 -9.40
CA THR A 93 3.89 -1.97 -10.10
C THR A 93 2.62 -2.33 -9.33
N SER A 94 2.71 -2.49 -8.00
CA SER A 94 1.53 -2.76 -7.16
C SER A 94 0.53 -1.60 -7.20
N ARG A 95 1.01 -0.35 -7.20
CA ARG A 95 0.15 0.85 -7.29
C ARG A 95 -0.55 0.97 -8.63
N VAL A 96 0.13 0.63 -9.74
CA VAL A 96 -0.48 0.56 -11.07
C VAL A 96 -1.60 -0.46 -11.11
N ALA A 97 -1.32 -1.69 -10.65
CA ALA A 97 -2.32 -2.75 -10.57
C ALA A 97 -3.52 -2.33 -9.71
N GLY A 98 -3.27 -1.71 -8.57
CA GLY A 98 -4.32 -1.28 -7.65
C GLY A 98 -5.22 -0.19 -8.19
N CYS A 99 -4.62 0.84 -8.78
CA CYS A 99 -5.39 1.96 -9.34
C CYS A 99 -6.20 1.53 -10.56
N LYS A 100 -5.64 0.73 -11.46
CA LYS A 100 -6.39 0.14 -12.58
C LYS A 100 -7.45 -0.84 -12.10
N GLY A 101 -7.15 -1.60 -11.04
CA GLY A 101 -8.10 -2.45 -10.34
C GLY A 101 -9.32 -1.65 -9.85
N ILE A 102 -9.09 -0.53 -9.15
CA ILE A 102 -10.15 0.38 -8.68
C ILE A 102 -10.91 1.00 -9.86
N GLU A 103 -10.22 1.41 -10.93
CA GLU A 103 -10.82 2.02 -12.12
C GLU A 103 -11.83 1.07 -12.80
N TYR A 104 -11.46 -0.21 -12.97
CA TYR A 104 -12.34 -1.23 -13.54
C TYR A 104 -13.37 -1.81 -12.56
N SER A 105 -13.20 -1.59 -11.27
CA SER A 105 -14.11 -2.09 -10.24
C SER A 105 -14.57 -0.97 -9.30
N SER A 106 -14.27 -1.05 -8.00
CA SER A 106 -14.65 -0.06 -7.00
C SER A 106 -13.65 0.02 -5.83
N PRO A 107 -13.61 1.16 -5.11
CA PRO A 107 -12.87 1.28 -3.86
C PRO A 107 -13.32 0.28 -2.79
N THR A 108 -14.62 -0.05 -2.74
CA THR A 108 -15.17 -1.04 -1.81
C THR A 108 -14.62 -2.44 -2.07
N LEU A 109 -14.49 -2.83 -3.35
CA LEU A 109 -13.87 -4.11 -3.70
C LEU A 109 -12.39 -4.14 -3.31
N SER A 110 -11.66 -3.04 -3.55
CA SER A 110 -10.26 -2.91 -3.12
C SER A 110 -10.10 -3.09 -1.61
N SER A 111 -10.94 -2.43 -0.81
CA SER A 111 -10.95 -2.59 0.66
C SER A 111 -11.36 -3.99 1.13
N ALA A 112 -12.21 -4.70 0.37
CA ALA A 112 -12.54 -6.07 0.69
C ALA A 112 -11.34 -7.02 0.46
N ILE A 113 -10.66 -6.86 -0.67
CA ILE A 113 -9.50 -7.68 -1.06
C ILE A 113 -8.27 -7.31 -0.23
N SER A 114 -8.14 -6.07 0.27
CA SER A 114 -7.01 -5.67 1.13
C SER A 114 -6.90 -6.51 2.40
N ASN A 115 -8.03 -7.03 2.90
CA ASN A 115 -8.06 -7.95 4.02
C ASN A 115 -7.28 -9.24 3.76
N LEU A 116 -6.98 -9.60 2.51
CA LEU A 116 -6.13 -10.74 2.13
C LEU A 116 -4.64 -10.48 2.35
N THR A 117 -4.21 -9.23 2.57
CA THR A 117 -2.79 -8.89 2.69
C THR A 117 -2.09 -9.70 3.80
N PRO A 118 -2.63 -9.84 5.03
CA PRO A 118 -2.01 -10.67 6.05
C PRO A 118 -1.93 -12.15 5.65
N ALA A 119 -2.95 -12.68 4.95
CA ALA A 119 -2.96 -14.05 4.45
C ALA A 119 -1.88 -14.29 3.40
N PHE A 120 -1.76 -13.40 2.40
CA PHE A 120 -0.70 -13.45 1.40
C PHE A 120 0.69 -13.33 2.04
N THR A 121 0.87 -12.41 2.98
CA THR A 121 2.14 -12.24 3.71
C THR A 121 2.51 -13.50 4.47
N PHE A 122 1.57 -14.14 5.16
CA PHE A 122 1.82 -15.39 5.88
C PHE A 122 2.19 -16.54 4.93
N ILE A 123 1.46 -16.71 3.82
CA ILE A 123 1.77 -17.73 2.81
C ILE A 123 3.17 -17.51 2.22
N LEU A 124 3.51 -16.28 1.87
CA LEU A 124 4.84 -15.92 1.36
C LEU A 124 5.94 -16.14 2.40
N ALA A 125 5.69 -15.82 3.68
CA ALA A 125 6.65 -16.07 4.76
C ALA A 125 6.95 -17.57 4.94
N ILE A 126 5.95 -18.44 4.77
CA ILE A 126 6.16 -19.90 4.74
C ILE A 126 6.98 -20.30 3.50
N PHE A 127 6.62 -19.79 2.33
CA PHE A 127 7.29 -20.10 1.06
C PHE A 127 8.79 -19.71 1.09
N PHE A 128 9.10 -18.52 1.60
CA PHE A 128 10.47 -18.04 1.79
C PHE A 128 11.18 -18.65 3.01
N ARG A 129 10.53 -19.57 3.74
CA ARG A 129 11.04 -20.22 4.96
C ARG A 129 11.43 -19.24 6.07
N MET A 130 10.80 -18.07 6.10
CA MET A 130 10.95 -17.10 7.19
C MET A 130 10.16 -17.53 8.45
N GLU A 131 9.09 -18.30 8.26
CA GLU A 131 8.27 -18.81 9.35
C GLU A 131 8.34 -20.35 9.41
N GLN A 132 8.63 -20.89 10.59
CA GLN A 132 8.56 -22.33 10.84
C GLN A 132 7.14 -22.70 11.31
N VAL A 133 6.41 -23.43 10.47
CA VAL A 133 5.03 -23.82 10.77
C VAL A 133 5.01 -24.98 11.77
N MET A 134 5.11 -24.65 13.05
CA MET A 134 4.86 -25.62 14.10
C MET A 134 3.35 -25.73 14.32
N LEU A 135 2.70 -26.71 13.69
CA LEU A 135 1.23 -26.86 13.71
C LEU A 135 0.63 -27.01 15.12
N ARG A 136 1.41 -27.43 16.12
CA ARG A 136 0.95 -27.52 17.52
C ARG A 136 1.10 -26.22 18.31
N SER A 137 1.77 -25.20 17.76
CA SER A 137 1.91 -23.89 18.42
C SER A 137 0.62 -23.09 18.31
N SER A 138 0.17 -22.53 19.44
CA SER A 138 -0.98 -21.65 19.50
C SER A 138 -0.84 -20.42 18.60
N ALA A 139 0.39 -19.90 18.43
CA ALA A 139 0.68 -18.78 17.54
C ALA A 139 0.48 -19.15 16.06
N THR A 140 0.97 -20.32 15.64
CA THR A 140 0.77 -20.82 14.26
C THR A 140 -0.70 -21.09 13.97
N GLN A 141 -1.42 -21.68 14.93
CA GLN A 141 -2.87 -21.91 14.83
C GLN A 141 -3.63 -20.59 14.70
N ALA A 142 -3.30 -19.58 15.51
CA ALA A 142 -3.90 -18.25 15.40
C ALA A 142 -3.65 -17.60 14.03
N LYS A 143 -2.43 -17.73 13.47
CA LYS A 143 -2.09 -17.24 12.12
C LYS A 143 -2.91 -17.95 11.03
N ILE A 144 -3.06 -19.28 11.12
CA ILE A 144 -3.87 -20.07 10.16
C ILE A 144 -5.34 -19.67 10.24
N ILE A 145 -5.92 -19.63 11.45
CA ILE A 145 -7.32 -19.24 11.64
C ILE A 145 -7.55 -17.80 11.15
N GLY A 146 -6.66 -16.87 11.50
CA GLY A 146 -6.71 -15.49 11.01
C GLY A 146 -6.65 -15.40 9.48
N THR A 147 -5.83 -16.24 8.83
CA THR A 147 -5.76 -16.34 7.37
C THR A 147 -7.08 -16.84 6.76
N ILE A 148 -7.68 -17.89 7.33
CA ILE A 148 -8.97 -18.42 6.86
C ILE A 148 -10.06 -17.35 7.01
N VAL A 149 -10.15 -16.71 8.18
CA VAL A 149 -11.14 -15.65 8.45
C VAL A 149 -10.96 -14.46 7.50
N SER A 150 -9.72 -14.05 7.23
CA SER A 150 -9.37 -13.01 6.26
C SER A 150 -9.87 -13.35 4.85
N ILE A 151 -9.59 -14.57 4.37
CA ILE A 151 -10.04 -15.04 3.05
C ILE A 151 -11.57 -15.09 2.97
N SER A 152 -12.21 -15.68 3.98
CA SER A 152 -13.68 -15.77 4.04
C SER A 152 -14.33 -14.39 4.09
N GLY A 153 -13.81 -13.45 4.88
CA GLY A 153 -14.33 -12.09 4.98
C GLY A 153 -14.25 -11.32 3.65
N ALA A 154 -13.12 -11.43 2.95
CA ALA A 154 -12.97 -10.84 1.62
C ALA A 154 -13.98 -11.44 0.63
N LEU A 155 -14.10 -12.77 0.58
CA LEU A 155 -15.02 -13.47 -0.32
C LEU A 155 -16.48 -13.08 -0.07
N VAL A 156 -16.93 -13.00 1.19
CA VAL A 156 -18.31 -12.59 1.51
C VAL A 156 -18.61 -11.21 0.94
N ILE A 157 -17.72 -10.23 1.11
CA ILE A 157 -17.95 -8.87 0.62
C ILE A 157 -17.90 -8.83 -0.91
N VAL A 158 -16.95 -9.53 -1.55
CA VAL A 158 -16.84 -9.61 -3.01
C VAL A 158 -18.09 -10.24 -3.62
N LEU A 159 -18.60 -11.33 -3.03
CA LEU A 159 -19.78 -12.04 -3.54
C LEU A 159 -21.09 -11.28 -3.25
N TYR A 160 -21.18 -10.58 -2.12
CA TYR A 160 -22.37 -9.84 -1.73
C TYR A 160 -22.49 -8.48 -2.42
N LYS A 161 -21.38 -7.75 -2.58
CA LYS A 161 -21.35 -6.40 -3.20
C LYS A 161 -20.84 -6.38 -4.64
N GLY A 162 -20.42 -7.51 -5.20
CA GLY A 162 -20.12 -7.65 -6.62
C GLY A 162 -21.38 -7.56 -7.50
N PRO A 163 -21.25 -7.48 -8.84
CA PRO A 163 -22.38 -7.50 -9.77
C PRO A 163 -23.30 -8.66 -9.41
N LYS A 164 -24.59 -8.40 -9.17
CA LYS A 164 -25.57 -9.33 -8.54
C LYS A 164 -25.38 -10.79 -8.99
N LEU A 165 -24.60 -11.56 -8.23
CA LEU A 165 -24.15 -12.91 -8.60
C LEU A 165 -25.26 -13.99 -8.59
N LEU A 166 -26.53 -13.63 -8.32
CA LEU A 166 -27.60 -14.60 -8.10
C LEU A 166 -28.91 -14.37 -8.89
N VAL A 167 -29.03 -13.31 -9.70
CA VAL A 167 -30.30 -13.05 -10.44
C VAL A 167 -30.23 -13.44 -11.92
N ALA A 168 -29.04 -13.64 -12.49
CA ALA A 168 -28.90 -14.12 -13.86
C ALA A 168 -28.05 -15.39 -13.89
N ALA A 169 -28.72 -16.55 -13.96
CA ALA A 169 -28.14 -17.80 -14.41
C ALA A 169 -27.79 -17.70 -15.91
N SER A 170 -26.86 -16.80 -16.23
CA SER A 170 -26.35 -16.54 -17.57
C SER A 170 -24.88 -16.22 -17.42
N PHE A 171 -24.07 -17.28 -17.33
CA PHE A 171 -22.60 -17.25 -17.25
C PHE A 171 -21.91 -16.57 -18.46
N THR A 172 -22.66 -15.92 -19.34
CA THR A 172 -22.22 -15.40 -20.63
C THR A 172 -22.07 -13.88 -20.68
N SER A 173 -22.37 -13.16 -19.59
CA SER A 173 -22.21 -11.69 -19.51
C SER A 173 -21.74 -11.21 -18.13
N PHE A 174 -20.75 -11.88 -17.54
CA PHE A 174 -19.95 -11.18 -16.53
C PHE A 174 -19.35 -9.93 -17.18
N GLU A 175 -19.57 -8.75 -16.60
CA GLU A 175 -18.85 -7.53 -16.98
C GLU A 175 -17.34 -7.82 -16.85
N SER A 176 -16.70 -8.16 -17.97
CA SER A 176 -15.30 -8.60 -18.05
C SER A 176 -14.35 -7.64 -17.33
N SER A 177 -14.67 -6.34 -17.38
CA SER A 177 -13.99 -5.26 -16.67
C SER A 177 -13.96 -5.48 -15.14
N TRP A 178 -15.06 -5.88 -14.51
CA TRP A 178 -15.10 -6.10 -13.06
C TRP A 178 -14.19 -7.24 -12.61
N ILE A 179 -14.18 -8.35 -13.35
CA ILE A 179 -13.32 -9.51 -13.06
C ILE A 179 -11.86 -9.12 -13.22
N ILE A 180 -11.51 -8.43 -14.31
CA ILE A 180 -10.16 -7.89 -14.53
C ILE A 180 -9.79 -6.95 -13.38
N GLY A 181 -10.71 -6.10 -12.94
CA GLY A 181 -10.53 -5.23 -11.78
C GLY A 181 -10.21 -5.99 -10.49
N GLY A 182 -10.97 -7.04 -10.19
CA GLY A 182 -10.74 -7.92 -9.04
C GLY A 182 -9.39 -8.66 -9.11
N LEU A 183 -8.99 -9.17 -10.28
CA LEU A 183 -7.69 -9.82 -10.48
C LEU A 183 -6.53 -8.85 -10.29
N LEU A 184 -6.64 -7.63 -10.83
CA LEU A 184 -5.65 -6.58 -10.65
C LEU A 184 -5.51 -6.13 -9.19
N LEU A 185 -6.62 -6.08 -8.45
CA LEU A 185 -6.61 -5.84 -7.00
C LEU A 185 -5.97 -7.00 -6.23
N GLY A 186 -6.28 -8.25 -6.58
CA GLY A 186 -5.61 -9.41 -6.01
C GLY A 186 -4.10 -9.36 -6.22
N LEU A 187 -3.67 -9.01 -7.44
CA LEU A 187 -2.26 -8.81 -7.77
C LEU A 187 -1.63 -7.66 -6.97
N GLN A 188 -2.33 -6.52 -6.82
CA GLN A 188 -1.88 -5.40 -5.99
C GLN A 188 -1.50 -5.87 -4.58
N PHE A 189 -2.41 -6.54 -3.88
CA PHE A 189 -2.19 -6.92 -2.48
C PHE A 189 -1.17 -8.06 -2.34
N LEU A 190 -1.08 -8.96 -3.32
CA LEU A 190 0.01 -9.95 -3.38
C LEU A 190 1.38 -9.27 -3.53
N LEU A 191 1.51 -8.33 -4.47
CA LEU A 191 2.76 -7.56 -4.66
C LEU A 191 3.07 -6.71 -3.43
N LEU A 192 2.06 -6.16 -2.76
CA LEU A 192 2.21 -5.41 -1.50
C LEU A 192 2.74 -6.32 -0.37
N SER A 193 2.26 -7.57 -0.26
CA SER A 193 2.81 -8.54 0.68
C SER A 193 4.27 -8.88 0.41
N VAL A 194 4.67 -9.05 -0.85
CA VAL A 194 6.08 -9.22 -1.22
C VAL A 194 6.90 -7.97 -0.85
N TRP A 195 6.33 -6.78 -1.09
CA TRP A 195 6.96 -5.51 -0.75
C TRP A 195 7.22 -5.39 0.76
N PHE A 196 6.25 -5.71 1.62
CA PHE A 196 6.44 -5.72 3.08
C PHE A 196 7.56 -6.67 3.51
N ILE A 197 7.65 -7.87 2.95
CA ILE A 197 8.71 -8.84 3.29
C ILE A 197 10.10 -8.35 2.87
N LEU A 198 10.23 -7.74 1.69
CA LEU A 198 11.50 -7.20 1.24
C LEU A 198 11.91 -5.97 2.05
N GLN A 199 10.94 -5.14 2.43
CA GLN A 199 11.16 -3.97 3.27
C GLN A 199 11.66 -4.37 4.66
N THR A 200 11.09 -5.39 5.30
CA THR A 200 11.58 -5.87 6.61
C THR A 200 13.03 -6.34 6.51
N HIS A 201 13.40 -7.08 5.46
CA HIS A 201 14.79 -7.47 5.21
C HIS A 201 15.74 -6.29 5.01
N ILE A 202 15.29 -5.20 4.37
CA ILE A 202 16.10 -3.99 4.21
C ILE A 202 16.29 -3.29 5.57
N MET A 203 15.23 -3.21 6.37
CA MET A 203 15.26 -2.60 7.69
C MET A 203 16.11 -3.37 8.71
N GLU A 204 16.24 -4.69 8.57
CA GLU A 204 17.18 -5.49 9.35
C GLU A 204 18.66 -5.14 9.03
N ILE A 205 18.96 -4.83 7.78
CA ILE A 205 20.32 -4.47 7.33
C ILE A 205 20.64 -3.00 7.61
N TYR A 206 19.64 -2.13 7.46
CA TYR A 206 19.77 -0.68 7.55
C TYR A 206 18.59 -0.10 8.32
N PRO A 207 18.68 -0.01 9.67
CA PRO A 207 17.55 0.31 10.55
C PRO A 207 17.24 1.82 10.63
N GLU A 208 17.57 2.59 9.60
CA GLU A 208 17.29 4.03 9.53
C GLU A 208 16.11 4.28 8.59
N GLU A 209 14.92 4.20 9.18
CA GLU A 209 13.62 4.19 8.51
C GLU A 209 13.42 5.38 7.58
N ILE A 210 13.54 6.61 8.10
CA ILE A 210 13.31 7.85 7.34
C ILE A 210 14.19 7.89 6.08
N ALA A 211 15.44 7.43 6.17
CA ALA A 211 16.35 7.42 5.03
C ALA A 211 15.96 6.36 3.99
N VAL A 212 15.52 5.17 4.42
CA VAL A 212 15.02 4.12 3.51
C VAL A 212 13.74 4.57 2.81
N VAL A 213 12.77 5.12 3.56
CA VAL A 213 11.50 5.64 3.01
C VAL A 213 11.78 6.77 2.02
N PHE A 214 12.68 7.69 2.37
CA PHE A 214 13.06 8.81 1.50
C PHE A 214 13.70 8.31 0.20
N CYS A 215 14.68 7.41 0.29
CA CYS A 215 15.35 6.86 -0.90
C CYS A 215 14.37 6.06 -1.78
N TYR A 216 13.48 5.28 -1.16
CA TYR A 216 12.41 4.57 -1.86
C TYR A 216 11.49 5.54 -2.61
N ASN A 217 10.99 6.59 -1.94
CA ASN A 217 10.09 7.57 -2.55
C ASN A 217 10.80 8.39 -3.64
N LEU A 218 12.09 8.70 -3.47
CA LEU A 218 12.89 9.35 -4.50
C LEU A 218 13.01 8.48 -5.76
N CYS A 219 13.37 7.20 -5.60
CA CYS A 219 13.41 6.24 -6.71
C CYS A 219 12.04 6.11 -7.38
N ALA A 220 10.97 5.97 -6.59
CA ALA A 220 9.60 5.88 -7.11
C ALA A 220 9.18 7.16 -7.86
N THR A 221 9.60 8.34 -7.40
CA THR A 221 9.38 9.62 -8.08
C THR A 221 10.08 9.66 -9.44
N LEU A 222 11.35 9.22 -9.51
CA LEU A 222 12.09 9.16 -10.77
C LEU A 222 11.47 8.18 -11.77
N ILE A 223 11.09 6.99 -11.32
CA ILE A 223 10.46 5.98 -12.19
C ILE A 223 9.06 6.46 -12.62
N SER A 224 8.22 6.91 -11.69
CA SER A 224 6.88 7.38 -12.03
C SER A 224 6.90 8.63 -12.91
N GLY A 225 7.86 9.54 -12.70
CA GLY A 225 8.05 10.74 -13.53
C GLY A 225 8.42 10.38 -14.96
N THR A 226 9.35 9.44 -15.15
CA THR A 226 9.71 8.98 -16.50
C THR A 226 8.54 8.29 -17.19
N VAL A 227 7.82 7.39 -16.50
CA VAL A 227 6.61 6.76 -17.06
C VAL A 227 5.53 7.79 -17.40
N CYS A 228 5.29 8.76 -16.51
CA CYS A 228 4.30 9.82 -16.72
C CYS A 228 4.64 10.67 -17.94
N LEU A 229 5.90 11.09 -18.10
CA LEU A 229 6.36 11.86 -19.27
C LEU A 229 6.25 11.09 -20.59
N LEU A 230 6.43 9.77 -20.56
CA LEU A 230 6.33 8.93 -21.76
C LEU A 230 4.89 8.69 -22.20
N VAL A 231 3.98 8.52 -21.24
CA VAL A 231 2.57 8.17 -21.49
C VAL A 231 1.70 9.42 -21.66
N GLU A 232 1.82 10.40 -20.77
CA GLU A 232 0.99 11.61 -20.75
C GLU A 232 1.71 12.75 -21.48
N LYS A 233 1.66 12.71 -22.81
CA LYS A 233 2.25 13.74 -23.68
C LYS A 233 1.47 15.05 -23.69
N ASP A 234 0.19 15.00 -23.32
CA ASP A 234 -0.69 16.17 -23.30
C ASP A 234 -0.49 16.97 -22.01
N LEU A 235 -0.03 18.22 -22.12
CA LEU A 235 0.18 19.13 -20.98
C LEU A 235 -1.11 19.40 -20.18
N ASN A 236 -2.27 19.22 -20.80
CA ASN A 236 -3.56 19.36 -20.12
C ASN A 236 -3.79 18.25 -19.08
N SER A 237 -3.22 17.05 -19.27
CA SER A 237 -3.29 15.96 -18.29
C SER A 237 -2.52 16.27 -17.01
N TRP A 238 -1.47 17.10 -17.12
CA TRP A 238 -0.64 17.53 -15.99
C TRP A 238 -1.30 18.60 -15.13
N GLN A 239 -2.37 19.24 -15.60
CA GLN A 239 -3.07 20.25 -14.83
C GLN A 239 -3.82 19.62 -13.66
N LEU A 240 -3.27 19.80 -12.46
CA LEU A 240 -3.91 19.38 -11.22
C LEU A 240 -5.10 20.32 -10.92
N LYS A 241 -6.30 19.90 -11.34
CA LYS A 241 -7.53 20.67 -11.11
C LYS A 241 -7.88 20.68 -9.61
N PRO A 242 -8.28 21.83 -9.04
CA PRO A 242 -8.78 21.88 -7.67
C PRO A 242 -10.05 21.02 -7.52
N GLY A 243 -10.21 20.37 -6.36
CA GLY A 243 -11.30 19.43 -6.07
C GLY A 243 -10.79 18.02 -5.78
N PHE A 244 -11.46 16.99 -6.31
CA PHE A 244 -11.16 15.58 -6.00
C PHE A 244 -9.73 15.15 -6.36
N SER A 245 -9.15 15.68 -7.44
CA SER A 245 -7.77 15.37 -7.87
C SER A 245 -6.72 15.88 -6.89
N LEU A 246 -6.83 17.13 -6.44
CA LEU A 246 -5.91 17.69 -5.45
C LEU A 246 -6.12 17.05 -4.07
N ALA A 247 -7.38 16.84 -3.67
CA ALA A 247 -7.71 16.18 -2.41
C ALA A 247 -7.18 14.73 -2.36
N SER A 248 -7.27 13.97 -3.46
CA SER A 248 -6.77 12.58 -3.51
C SER A 248 -5.25 12.53 -3.37
N VAL A 249 -4.52 13.44 -4.03
CA VAL A 249 -3.06 13.54 -3.91
C VAL A 249 -2.67 13.87 -2.46
N ILE A 250 -3.31 14.86 -1.84
CA ILE A 250 -3.01 15.25 -0.44
C ILE A 250 -3.28 14.10 0.52
N TYR A 251 -4.41 13.41 0.38
CA TYR A 251 -4.74 12.24 1.21
C TYR A 251 -3.72 11.10 1.01
N SER A 252 -3.22 10.92 -0.22
CA SER A 252 -2.21 9.90 -0.52
C SER A 252 -0.86 10.18 0.14
N LEU A 253 -0.50 11.44 0.41
CA LEU A 253 0.78 11.81 1.05
C LEU A 253 0.96 11.09 2.39
N SER A 254 -0.12 11.08 3.19
CA SER A 254 -0.16 10.40 4.49
C SER A 254 0.04 8.89 4.36
N THR A 255 -0.35 8.27 3.24
CA THR A 255 -0.12 6.84 3.03
C THR A 255 1.30 6.51 2.57
N HIS A 256 1.98 7.42 1.86
CA HIS A 256 3.31 7.18 1.28
C HIS A 256 4.47 7.60 2.18
N GLY A 257 4.23 8.55 3.10
CA GLY A 257 5.20 8.99 4.10
C GLY A 257 5.13 8.23 5.43
N VAL A 258 4.04 7.51 5.71
CA VAL A 258 3.74 6.91 7.04
C VAL A 258 3.52 5.39 6.97
N SER A 259 3.73 4.75 5.82
CA SER A 259 3.62 3.28 5.68
C SER A 259 4.87 2.51 6.11
N MET A 260 5.55 3.00 7.15
CA MET A 260 6.55 2.26 7.93
C MET A 260 6.16 2.22 9.40
#